data_AF-A0A975AX79-F1
#
_entry.id   AF-A0A975AX79-F1
#
_cell.length_a   1.000
_cell.length_b   1.000
_cell.length_c   1.000
_cell.angle_alpha   90.00
_cell.angle_beta   90.00
_cell.angle_gamma   90.00
#
_symmetry.space_group_name_H-M   'P 1'
#
loop_
_entity.id
_entity.type
_entity.pdbx_description
1 polymer ?
#
loop_
_entity_poly.entity_id
_entity_poly.type
_entity_poly.pdbx_seq_one_letter_code
_entity_poly.pdbx_strand_id
1 'polypeptide(L)'
;MKILYLRTISKKYDYRSISGILSLRKHYSNEVISNVCLRAISYNAYSYKIVKKICEKGIIDLPIGTNTSYINQNKTYVSRDLNEYNKLINLGELKNE
;
A
#
# COMPACT_ATOMS: atom_id res chain seq x y z
N MET A 1 13.66 15.41 -14.60
CA MET A 1 12.24 15.55 -14.97
C MET A 1 11.51 14.18 -14.91
N LYS A 2 11.09 13.72 -13.72
CA LYS A 2 10.35 12.44 -13.55
C LYS A 2 8.81 12.59 -13.48
N ILE A 3 8.30 13.83 -13.46
CA ILE A 3 6.86 14.15 -13.57
C ILE A 3 6.25 13.60 -14.87
N LEU A 4 7.04 13.43 -15.92
CA LEU A 4 6.61 12.76 -17.16
C LEU A 4 6.35 11.26 -16.99
N TYR A 5 6.80 10.59 -15.93
CA TYR A 5 6.54 9.14 -15.77
C TYR A 5 5.11 8.85 -15.30
N LEU A 6 4.48 9.81 -14.60
CA LEU A 6 3.02 9.77 -14.34
C LEU A 6 2.19 9.97 -15.62
N ARG A 7 2.81 10.49 -16.70
CA ARG A 7 2.15 10.79 -17.98
C ARG A 7 1.81 9.53 -18.78
N THR A 8 2.50 8.41 -18.57
CA THR A 8 2.39 7.22 -19.43
C THR A 8 1.46 6.13 -18.90
N ILE A 9 1.02 6.20 -17.64
CA ILE A 9 0.30 5.09 -16.97
C ILE A 9 -1.24 5.25 -17.01
N SER A 10 -1.78 6.48 -17.04
CA SER A 10 -3.24 6.69 -17.06
C SER A 10 -3.78 6.92 -18.47
N LYS A 11 -4.61 6.00 -18.97
CA LYS A 11 -5.35 6.14 -20.26
C LYS A 11 -6.31 7.35 -20.31
N LYS A 12 -6.57 8.00 -19.17
CA LYS A 12 -7.40 9.23 -19.09
C LYS A 12 -6.68 10.25 -18.18
N TYR A 13 -6.26 11.36 -18.77
CA TYR A 13 -5.55 12.43 -18.06
C TYR A 13 -6.50 13.14 -17.10
N ASP A 14 -6.27 13.03 -15.80
CA ASP A 14 -6.87 13.97 -14.85
C ASP A 14 -5.96 15.20 -14.74
N TYR A 15 -6.17 16.15 -15.65
CA TYR A 15 -5.47 17.44 -15.68
C TYR A 15 -5.48 18.13 -14.31
N ARG A 16 -6.56 17.97 -13.55
CA ARG A 16 -6.72 18.58 -12.23
C ARG A 16 -5.74 17.98 -11.22
N SER A 17 -5.55 16.66 -11.26
CA SER A 17 -4.56 15.97 -10.42
C SER A 17 -3.13 16.39 -10.78
N ILE A 18 -2.79 16.48 -12.07
CA ILE A 18 -1.46 16.92 -12.52
C ILE A 18 -1.17 18.36 -12.08
N SER A 19 -2.11 19.27 -12.33
CA SER A 19 -1.99 20.67 -11.91
C SER A 19 -1.86 20.81 -10.39
N GLY A 20 -2.63 20.02 -9.63
CA GLY A 20 -2.52 19.95 -8.18
C GLY A 20 -1.12 19.53 -7.72
N ILE A 21 -0.56 18.48 -8.30
CA ILE A 21 0.79 18.00 -7.97
C ILE A 21 1.85 19.05 -8.34
N LEU A 22 1.70 19.74 -9.48
CA LEU A 22 2.62 20.82 -9.87
C LEU A 22 2.57 22.00 -8.88
N SER A 23 1.42 22.29 -8.28
CA SER A 23 1.31 23.36 -7.29
C SER A 23 2.10 23.10 -6.00
N LEU A 24 2.35 21.82 -5.66
CA LEU A 24 3.19 21.44 -4.52
C LEU A 24 4.65 21.91 -4.66
N ARG A 25 5.12 22.19 -5.89
CA ARG A 25 6.47 22.71 -6.14
C ARG A 25 6.73 24.08 -5.49
N LYS A 26 5.68 24.78 -5.06
CA LYS A 26 5.77 26.02 -4.28
C LYS A 26 6.26 25.80 -2.85
N HIS A 27 6.03 24.60 -2.31
CA HIS A 27 6.33 24.27 -0.91
C HIS A 27 7.43 23.22 -0.76
N TYR A 28 7.64 22.38 -1.78
CA TYR A 28 8.57 21.26 -1.74
C TYR A 28 9.56 21.33 -2.89
N SER A 29 10.79 20.87 -2.66
CA SER A 29 11.82 20.79 -3.70
C SER A 29 11.40 19.82 -4.81
N ASN A 30 11.97 20.02 -6.01
CA ASN A 30 11.72 19.12 -7.14
C ASN A 30 12.15 17.67 -6.84
N GLU A 31 13.15 17.48 -6.00
CA GLU A 31 13.65 16.18 -5.59
C GLU A 31 12.65 15.45 -4.69
N VAL A 32 12.11 16.15 -3.67
CA VAL A 32 11.05 15.63 -2.81
C VAL A 32 9.85 15.19 -3.64
N ILE A 33 9.38 16.04 -4.55
CA ILE A 33 8.23 15.70 -5.40
C ILE A 33 8.53 14.51 -6.30
N SER A 34 9.74 14.41 -6.84
CA SER A 34 10.15 13.26 -7.65
C SER A 34 10.10 11.96 -6.85
N ASN A 35 10.64 11.95 -5.63
CA ASN A 35 10.68 10.76 -4.79
C ASN A 35 9.27 10.37 -4.29
N VAL A 36 8.44 11.36 -3.96
CA VAL A 36 7.03 11.15 -3.61
C VAL A 36 6.27 10.53 -4.79
N CYS A 37 6.46 11.03 -6.01
CA CYS A 37 5.81 10.47 -7.19
C CYS A 37 6.26 9.03 -7.46
N LEU A 38 7.56 8.72 -7.27
CA LEU A 38 8.07 7.35 -7.38
C LEU A 38 7.40 6.42 -6.36
N ARG A 39 7.27 6.87 -5.11
CA ARG A 39 6.55 6.14 -4.06
C ARG A 39 5.08 5.95 -4.41
N ALA A 40 4.42 6.99 -4.90
CA ALA A 40 3.02 6.89 -5.32
C ALA A 40 2.83 5.84 -6.43
N ILE A 41 3.77 5.77 -7.38
CA ILE A 41 3.79 4.76 -8.45
C ILE A 41 3.96 3.34 -7.88
N SER A 42 4.84 3.13 -6.88
CA SER A 42 5.04 1.80 -6.31
C SER A 42 3.78 1.21 -5.65
N TYR A 43 2.86 2.07 -5.19
CA TYR A 43 1.57 1.68 -4.62
C TYR A 43 0.40 1.84 -5.61
N ASN A 44 0.68 2.07 -6.90
CA ASN A 44 -0.33 2.29 -7.94
C ASN A 44 -1.34 3.41 -7.58
N ALA A 45 -0.86 4.45 -6.88
CA ALA A 45 -1.68 5.43 -6.17
C ALA A 45 -1.49 6.85 -6.73
N TYR A 46 -2.22 7.20 -7.80
CA TYR A 46 -1.94 8.39 -8.61
C TYR A 46 -2.67 9.69 -8.21
N SER A 47 -3.49 9.66 -7.16
CA SER A 47 -4.32 10.82 -6.81
C SER A 47 -3.51 11.93 -6.12
N TYR A 48 -3.86 13.20 -6.42
CA TYR A 48 -3.27 14.36 -5.75
C TYR A 48 -3.36 14.26 -4.21
N LYS A 49 -4.50 13.78 -3.68
CA LYS A 49 -4.69 13.61 -2.23
C LYS A 49 -3.63 12.71 -1.60
N ILE A 50 -3.24 11.62 -2.29
CA ILE A 50 -2.24 10.69 -1.78
C ILE A 50 -0.85 11.31 -1.86
N VAL A 51 -0.49 11.89 -3.00
CA VAL A 51 0.79 12.61 -3.18
C VAL A 51 0.95 13.69 -2.11
N LYS A 52 -0.08 14.50 -1.87
CA LYS A 52 -0.09 15.53 -0.82
C LYS A 52 0.14 14.93 0.57
N LYS A 53 -0.56 13.85 0.92
CA LYS A 53 -0.38 13.16 2.21
C LYS A 53 1.04 12.61 2.40
N ILE A 54 1.65 12.06 1.34
CA ILE A 54 3.03 11.55 1.40
C ILE A 54 3.99 12.71 1.65
N CYS A 55 3.81 13.85 0.96
CA CYS A 55 4.58 15.07 1.22
C CYS A 55 4.42 15.59 2.65
N GLU A 56 3.17 15.70 3.13
CA GLU A 56 2.85 16.21 4.48
C GLU A 56 3.42 15.33 5.59
N LYS A 57 3.42 14.01 5.39
CA LYS A 57 3.94 13.05 6.37
C LYS A 57 5.46 12.86 6.29
N GLY A 58 6.13 13.37 5.26
CA GLY A 58 7.57 13.18 5.06
C GLY A 58 7.99 11.72 4.84
N ILE A 59 7.05 10.86 4.43
CA ILE A 59 7.27 9.40 4.32
C ILE A 59 7.91 9.00 2.98
N ILE A 60 8.91 9.77 2.56
CA ILE A 60 9.49 9.67 1.21
C ILE A 60 10.41 8.42 1.13
N ASP A 61 11.26 8.24 2.14
CA ASP A 61 12.33 7.21 2.17
C ASP A 61 11.96 5.91 2.91
N LEU A 62 10.67 5.69 3.21
CA LEU A 62 10.28 4.41 3.82
C LEU A 62 10.45 3.25 2.83
N PRO A 63 10.77 2.04 3.31
CA PRO A 63 10.80 0.86 2.45
C PRO A 63 9.45 0.67 1.76
N ILE A 64 9.50 0.25 0.49
CA ILE A 64 8.30 -0.17 -0.23
C ILE A 64 7.92 -1.54 0.33
N GLY A 65 6.71 -1.64 0.88
CA GLY A 65 6.20 -2.89 1.40
C GLY A 65 6.16 -3.93 0.28
N THR A 66 6.92 -5.01 0.43
CA THR A 66 6.82 -6.18 -0.44
C THR A 66 5.52 -6.91 -0.12
N ASN A 67 4.84 -7.46 -1.13
CA ASN A 67 3.69 -8.36 -0.93
C ASN A 67 4.16 -9.74 -0.40
N THR A 68 5.08 -9.74 0.56
CA THR A 68 5.58 -10.93 1.23
C THR A 68 4.64 -11.21 2.39
N SER A 69 3.79 -12.23 2.21
CA SER A 69 3.09 -12.83 3.33
C SER A 69 4.13 -13.45 4.26
N TYR A 70 4.18 -13.01 5.52
CA TYR A 70 4.97 -13.65 6.57
C TYR A 70 4.31 -14.97 6.97
N ILE A 71 4.31 -15.94 6.06
CA ILE A 71 3.89 -17.30 6.37
C ILE A 71 5.02 -17.90 7.22
N ASN A 72 4.71 -18.19 8.48
CA ASN A 72 5.66 -18.84 9.35
C ASN A 72 5.83 -20.29 8.85
N GLN A 73 6.98 -20.58 8.26
CA GLN A 73 7.27 -21.92 7.73
C GLN A 73 7.39 -22.95 8.85
N ASN A 74 7.71 -22.51 10.07
CA ASN A 74 7.92 -23.36 11.22
C ASN A 74 6.70 -23.38 12.14
N LYS A 75 6.36 -24.57 12.63
CA LYS A 75 5.34 -24.75 13.67
C LYS A 75 5.86 -24.13 14.97
N THR A 76 5.10 -23.21 15.55
CA THR A 76 5.35 -22.61 16.87
C THR A 76 4.46 -23.27 17.92
N TYR A 77 4.77 -23.10 19.21
CA TYR A 77 3.93 -23.58 20.31
C TYR A 77 2.49 -23.05 20.24
N VAL A 78 2.32 -21.85 19.68
CA VAL A 78 1.00 -21.22 19.51
C VAL A 78 0.29 -21.66 18.22
N SER A 79 0.99 -22.31 17.29
CA SER A 79 0.38 -22.80 16.05
C SER A 79 -0.29 -24.16 16.25
N ARG A 80 -1.60 -24.21 15.97
CA ARG A 80 -2.42 -25.42 16.00
C ARG A 80 -2.87 -25.79 14.60
N ASP A 81 -3.05 -27.08 14.36
CA ASP A 81 -3.61 -27.55 13.11
C ASP A 81 -5.10 -27.17 13.04
N LEU A 82 -5.54 -26.62 11.91
CA LEU A 82 -6.93 -26.25 11.70
C LEU A 82 -7.86 -27.48 11.86
N ASN A 83 -7.37 -28.68 11.54
CA ASN A 83 -8.13 -29.91 11.66
C ASN A 83 -8.47 -30.29 13.12
N GLU A 84 -7.76 -29.74 14.11
CA GLU A 84 -8.10 -29.94 15.53
C GLU A 84 -9.41 -29.22 15.89
N TYR A 85 -9.73 -28.09 15.27
CA TYR A 85 -10.97 -27.36 15.51
C TYR A 85 -12.19 -28.13 14.99
N ASN A 86 -12.05 -28.85 13.87
CA ASN A 86 -13.10 -29.72 13.35
C ASN A 86 -13.54 -30.76 14.39
N LYS A 87 -12.61 -31.31 15.18
CA LYS A 87 -12.93 -32.28 16.24
C LYS A 87 -13.80 -31.66 17.34
N LEU A 88 -13.54 -30.41 17.70
CA LEU A 88 -14.28 -29.68 18.72
C LEU A 88 -15.70 -29.33 18.25
N ILE A 89 -15.86 -28.99 16.97
CA ILE A 89 -17.17 -28.74 16.34
C ILE A 89 -18.03 -30.01 16.41
N ASN A 90 -17.48 -31.14 15.96
CA ASN A 90 -18.19 -32.42 16.01
C ASN A 90 -18.51 -32.88 17.45
N LEU A 91 -17.66 -32.55 18.44
CA LEU A 91 -17.94 -32.85 19.85
C LEU A 91 -19.12 -32.02 20.41
N GLY A 92 -19.27 -30.78 19.94
CA GLY A 92 -20.37 -29.89 20.34
C GLY A 92 -21.72 -30.27 19.74
N GLU A 93 -21.71 -31.00 18.62
CA GLU A 93 -22.93 -31.48 17.95
C GLU A 93 -23.53 -32.74 18.62
N LEU A 94 -22.82 -33.41 19.53
CA LEU A 94 -23.29 -34.60 20.26
C LEU A 94 -24.14 -34.30 21.51
N LYS A 95 -24.87 -33.19 21.54
CA LYS A 95 -25.85 -32.89 22.59
C LYS A 95 -27.16 -32.38 22.03
N ASN A 96 -27.76 -33.13 21.11
CA ASN A 96 -29.19 -33.01 20.78
C ASN A 96 -29.71 -34.42 20.41
N GLU A 97 -29.68 -35.34 21.37
CA GLU A 97 -30.52 -36.56 21.38
C GLU A 97 -31.25 -36.62 22.72
#